data_AF-A0A933X3Q5-F1
#
_entry.id   AF-A0A933X3Q5-F1
#
_cell.length_a   1.000
_cell.length_b   1.000
_cell.length_c   1.000
_cell.angle_alpha   90.00
_cell.angle_beta   90.00
_cell.angle_gamma   90.00
#
_symmetry.space_group_name_H-M   'P 1'
#
loop_
_entity.id
_entity.type
_entity.pdbx_description
1 polymer ?
#
loop_
_entity_poly.entity_id
_entity_poly.type
_entity_poly.pdbx_seq_one_letter_code
_entity_poly.pdbx_strand_id
1 'polypeptide(L)'
;MRELRGDWRDLFNNFAIALDPRKMFLALAGMIMTFALISVWFWLWDKGFNLGLGVFTKNFSVVTMPAFFGTLSDKLFATQHLYVALAGIISFYAGIIFIFIFAWSFFGGAITRIAAVEIAKDERIELSNAIHFGKRRYSSFFWSKLTCILLFLFFFLCIFGACLLARIPTLGPFLKILLVIFLPLAMITSFLLTMLGLGATFGHVLFFPAVAAEDTDAFDAISRGFSYLFAEPWKFIWYQIVSGVYGFITFMFVLVFSWMLMLIMLFAARFGMGSRSFSPMIKNIYAFFSEFFNGMQANPNPQMNTVEMISTVIFAAWILLFAGFVFSFALSYFFSGQTMIYFLLRKKVDSIDMTEVYEEKESEEELKEETPPAVPAEQPKA
;
A
#
# COMPACT_ATOMS: atom_id res chain seq x y z
N MET A 1 9.78 -29.59 2.29
CA MET A 1 10.06 -28.74 3.47
C MET A 1 11.46 -28.19 3.33
N ARG A 2 11.58 -26.92 2.91
CA ARG A 2 12.81 -26.15 3.09
C ARG A 2 13.18 -26.18 4.58
N GLU A 3 14.39 -26.60 4.93
CA GLU A 3 14.87 -26.52 6.31
C GLU A 3 15.10 -25.05 6.68
N LEU A 4 14.08 -24.41 7.25
CA LEU A 4 14.22 -23.08 7.85
C LEU A 4 15.02 -23.21 9.14
N ARG A 5 16.11 -22.45 9.25
CA ARG A 5 17.02 -22.51 10.40
C ARG A 5 16.48 -21.74 11.61
N GLY A 6 15.46 -20.91 11.40
CA GLY A 6 14.92 -20.00 12.42
C GLY A 6 15.88 -18.85 12.73
N ASP A 7 16.72 -18.46 11.78
CA ASP A 7 17.74 -17.42 11.95
C ASP A 7 17.68 -16.38 10.82
N TRP A 8 18.38 -15.26 10.96
CA TRP A 8 18.39 -14.15 9.98
C TRP A 8 18.74 -14.57 8.55
N ARG A 9 19.42 -15.72 8.38
CA ARG A 9 19.78 -16.28 7.07
C ARG A 9 18.56 -16.73 6.26
N ASP A 10 17.44 -17.03 6.92
CA ASP A 10 16.21 -17.43 6.22
C ASP A 10 15.62 -16.27 5.40
N LEU A 11 16.02 -15.02 5.67
CA LEU A 11 15.68 -13.86 4.84
C LEU A 11 16.19 -14.00 3.40
N PHE A 12 17.26 -14.77 3.15
CA PHE A 12 17.75 -15.00 1.79
C PHE A 12 16.82 -15.89 0.96
N ASN A 13 16.03 -16.74 1.61
CA ASN A 13 15.01 -17.56 0.94
C ASN A 13 13.85 -16.70 0.39
N ASN A 14 13.74 -15.44 0.84
CA ASN A 14 12.67 -14.55 0.42
C ASN A 14 12.68 -14.27 -1.09
N PHE A 15 13.82 -14.37 -1.77
CA PHE A 15 13.86 -14.21 -3.23
C PHE A 15 13.02 -15.27 -3.95
N ALA A 16 13.20 -16.54 -3.59
CA ALA A 16 12.46 -17.64 -4.21
C ALA A 16 10.97 -17.59 -3.85
N ILE A 17 10.65 -17.18 -2.62
CA ILE A 17 9.27 -16.98 -2.17
C ILE A 17 8.63 -15.83 -2.95
N ALA A 18 9.31 -14.69 -3.09
CA ALA A 18 8.78 -13.52 -3.79
C ALA A 18 8.52 -13.77 -5.29
N LEU A 19 9.31 -14.63 -5.91
CA LEU A 19 9.23 -15.01 -7.33
C LEU A 19 8.11 -16.04 -7.61
N ASP A 20 6.92 -15.83 -7.05
CA ASP A 20 5.72 -16.60 -7.41
C ASP A 20 4.86 -15.76 -8.38
N PRO A 21 4.57 -16.27 -9.60
CA PRO A 21 3.70 -15.58 -10.55
C PRO A 21 2.37 -15.14 -9.94
N ARG A 22 1.77 -15.93 -9.04
CA ARG A 22 0.46 -15.63 -8.42
C ARG A 22 0.51 -14.35 -7.59
N LYS A 23 1.56 -14.19 -6.78
CA LYS A 23 1.78 -12.99 -5.96
C LYS A 23 2.09 -11.78 -6.84
N MET A 24 2.87 -11.98 -7.90
CA MET A 24 3.19 -10.92 -8.87
C MET A 24 1.97 -10.46 -9.66
N PHE A 25 1.06 -11.36 -10.06
CA PHE A 25 -0.20 -11.00 -10.72
C PHE A 25 -1.15 -10.23 -9.79
N LEU A 26 -1.29 -10.66 -8.52
CA LEU A 26 -2.06 -9.92 -7.51
C LEU A 26 -1.48 -8.53 -7.27
N ALA A 27 -0.15 -8.42 -7.15
CA ALA A 27 0.53 -7.14 -6.98
C ALA A 27 0.35 -6.23 -8.20
N LEU A 28 0.38 -6.78 -9.42
CA LEU A 28 0.12 -6.03 -10.66
C LEU A 28 -1.33 -5.52 -10.69
N ALA A 29 -2.30 -6.37 -10.37
CA ALA A 29 -3.70 -5.97 -10.28
C ALA A 29 -3.91 -4.86 -9.23
N GLY A 30 -3.26 -4.99 -8.07
CA GLY A 30 -3.27 -3.97 -7.03
C GLY A 30 -2.68 -2.63 -7.48
N MET A 31 -1.58 -2.65 -8.24
CA MET A 31 -0.99 -1.43 -8.80
C MET A 31 -1.90 -0.76 -9.83
N ILE A 32 -2.48 -1.52 -10.76
CA ILE A 32 -3.41 -1.00 -11.77
C ILE A 32 -4.62 -0.36 -11.09
N MET A 33 -5.21 -1.06 -10.11
CA MET A 33 -6.34 -0.53 -9.33
C MET A 33 -5.95 0.74 -8.56
N THR A 34 -4.79 0.75 -7.91
CA THR A 34 -4.30 1.92 -7.17
C THR A 34 -4.10 3.12 -8.11
N PHE A 35 -3.50 2.90 -9.28
CA PHE A 35 -3.31 3.95 -10.27
C PHE A 35 -4.65 4.51 -10.80
N ALA A 36 -5.62 3.64 -11.08
CA ALA A 36 -6.95 4.05 -11.50
C ALA A 36 -7.66 4.88 -10.40
N LEU A 37 -7.62 4.42 -9.15
CA LEU A 37 -8.22 5.13 -8.01
C LEU A 37 -7.55 6.48 -7.74
N ILE A 38 -6.22 6.56 -7.84
CA ILE A 38 -5.48 7.83 -7.70
C ILE A 38 -5.86 8.80 -8.83
N SER A 39 -6.01 8.31 -10.06
CA SER A 39 -6.42 9.14 -11.20
C SER A 39 -7.83 9.73 -11.00
N VAL A 40 -8.77 8.90 -10.53
CA VAL A 40 -10.13 9.35 -10.18
C VAL A 40 -10.10 10.34 -9.01
N TRP A 41 -9.28 10.06 -7.98
CA TRP A 41 -9.13 10.95 -6.83
C TRP A 41 -8.53 12.31 -7.21
N PHE A 42 -7.51 12.32 -8.06
CA PHE A 42 -6.93 13.57 -8.57
C PHE A 42 -7.98 14.42 -9.28
N TRP A 43 -8.81 13.80 -10.14
CA TRP A 43 -9.91 14.49 -10.82
C TRP A 43 -10.99 14.99 -9.85
N LEU A 44 -11.38 14.18 -8.87
CA LEU A 44 -12.35 14.57 -7.84
C LEU A 44 -11.82 15.70 -6.95
N TRP A 45 -10.56 15.61 -6.55
CA TRP A 45 -9.90 16.59 -5.71
C TRP A 45 -9.74 17.91 -6.45
N ASP A 46 -9.30 17.91 -7.71
CA ASP A 46 -9.19 19.13 -8.52
C ASP A 46 -10.55 19.83 -8.66
N LYS A 47 -11.61 19.09 -9.01
CA LYS A 47 -12.96 19.65 -9.08
C LYS A 47 -13.49 20.14 -7.74
N GLY A 48 -13.33 19.34 -6.68
CA GLY A 48 -13.82 19.66 -5.34
C GLY A 48 -13.07 20.83 -4.71
N PHE A 49 -11.76 20.90 -4.90
CA PHE A 49 -10.91 21.99 -4.43
C PHE A 49 -11.21 23.29 -5.18
N ASN A 50 -11.38 23.24 -6.51
CA ASN A 50 -11.77 24.41 -7.30
C ASN A 50 -13.21 24.89 -6.98
N LEU A 51 -14.15 23.97 -6.71
CA LEU A 51 -15.50 24.32 -6.25
C LEU A 51 -15.46 24.95 -4.85
N GLY A 52 -14.69 24.37 -3.93
CA GLY A 52 -14.51 24.88 -2.56
C GLY A 52 -13.86 26.26 -2.54
N LEU A 53 -12.83 26.48 -3.37
CA LEU A 53 -12.24 27.80 -3.61
C LEU A 53 -13.28 28.75 -4.21
N GLY A 54 -14.07 28.33 -5.20
CA GLY A 54 -15.09 29.18 -5.83
C GLY A 54 -16.21 29.64 -4.89
N VAL A 55 -16.62 28.81 -3.92
CA VAL A 55 -17.56 29.18 -2.84
C VAL A 55 -16.87 30.10 -1.82
N PHE A 56 -15.61 29.83 -1.49
CA PHE A 56 -14.82 30.62 -0.56
C PHE A 56 -14.54 32.04 -1.11
N THR A 57 -14.18 32.16 -2.39
CA THR A 57 -13.93 33.43 -3.09
C THR A 57 -15.22 34.21 -3.41
N LYS A 58 -16.38 33.55 -3.50
CA LYS A 58 -17.68 34.24 -3.64
C LYS A 58 -18.13 34.90 -2.33
N ASN A 59 -17.80 34.30 -1.19
CA ASN A 59 -18.16 34.83 0.14
C ASN A 59 -17.11 35.79 0.71
N PHE A 60 -15.88 35.79 0.18
CA PHE A 60 -14.82 36.73 0.51
C PHE A 60 -14.16 37.21 -0.79
N SER A 61 -14.37 38.49 -1.12
CA SER A 61 -13.89 39.15 -2.33
C SER A 61 -12.37 39.03 -2.50
N VAL A 62 -11.88 37.99 -3.16
CA VAL A 62 -10.47 37.92 -3.60
C VAL A 62 -10.38 37.34 -5.00
N VAL A 63 -9.70 38.15 -5.81
CA VAL A 63 -9.49 38.09 -7.25
C VAL A 63 -8.78 36.82 -7.69
N THR A 64 -9.27 36.24 -8.80
CA THR A 64 -8.58 35.20 -9.58
C THR A 64 -7.27 35.75 -10.12
N MET A 65 -6.14 35.03 -9.98
CA MET A 65 -5.13 35.02 -11.04
C MET A 65 -4.24 33.76 -11.05
N PRO A 66 -3.83 33.29 -12.25
CA PRO A 66 -2.87 32.23 -12.48
C PRO A 66 -1.45 32.80 -12.61
N ALA A 67 -0.63 32.74 -11.55
CA ALA A 67 0.82 32.92 -11.65
C ALA A 67 1.50 32.40 -10.38
N PHE A 68 1.79 31.09 -10.37
CA PHE A 68 2.33 30.35 -9.23
C PHE A 68 3.76 30.74 -8.78
N PHE A 69 4.39 31.82 -9.30
CA PHE A 69 5.83 32.02 -9.05
C PHE A 69 6.41 33.43 -8.91
N GLY A 70 5.63 34.49 -8.70
CA GLY A 70 6.20 35.84 -8.83
C GLY A 70 5.71 36.89 -7.85
N THR A 71 5.81 36.69 -6.53
CA THR A 71 6.27 37.74 -5.57
C THR A 71 5.97 37.35 -4.12
N LEU A 72 7.05 37.16 -3.37
CA LEU A 72 7.10 36.75 -1.96
C LEU A 72 6.77 37.91 -0.97
N SER A 73 6.00 38.94 -1.36
CA SER A 73 6.03 40.25 -0.68
C SER A 73 4.77 40.77 0.04
N ASP A 74 3.58 40.18 -0.07
CA ASP A 74 2.39 40.75 0.63
C ASP A 74 2.07 39.98 1.91
N LYS A 75 3.05 39.99 2.82
CA LYS A 75 3.22 39.17 4.02
C LYS A 75 2.19 39.35 5.16
N LEU A 76 1.09 40.08 4.96
CA LEU A 76 -0.03 40.13 5.91
C LEU A 76 -1.35 39.53 5.37
N PHE A 77 -1.50 39.40 4.05
CA PHE A 77 -2.62 38.69 3.41
C PHE A 77 -2.29 37.21 3.09
N ALA A 78 -1.03 36.81 3.28
CA ALA A 78 -0.49 35.50 2.94
C ALA A 78 -0.87 34.36 3.91
N THR A 79 -1.34 34.64 5.13
CA THR A 79 -1.64 33.59 6.12
C THR A 79 -2.89 32.79 5.77
N GLN A 80 -3.97 33.41 5.31
CA GLN A 80 -5.20 32.69 4.93
C GLN A 80 -5.02 31.82 3.68
N HIS A 81 -4.32 32.33 2.65
CA HIS A 81 -4.00 31.54 1.45
C HIS A 81 -3.04 30.39 1.75
N LEU A 82 -2.12 30.55 2.71
CA LEU A 82 -1.25 29.47 3.18
C LEU A 82 -2.05 28.36 3.88
N TYR A 83 -3.02 28.70 4.73
CA TYR A 83 -3.88 27.68 5.36
C TYR A 83 -4.73 26.91 4.35
N VAL A 84 -5.27 27.60 3.33
CA VAL A 84 -6.05 26.95 2.27
C VAL A 84 -5.15 26.06 1.38
N ALA A 85 -3.95 26.52 1.06
CA ALA A 85 -2.96 25.73 0.31
C ALA A 85 -2.51 24.49 1.12
N LEU A 86 -2.21 24.65 2.40
CA LEU A 86 -1.84 23.55 3.30
C LEU A 86 -3.01 22.56 3.48
N ALA A 87 -4.24 23.04 3.63
CA ALA A 87 -5.42 22.18 3.71
C ALA A 87 -5.67 21.42 2.39
N GLY A 88 -5.42 22.07 1.24
CA GLY A 88 -5.42 21.42 -0.07
C GLY A 88 -4.40 20.28 -0.14
N ILE A 89 -3.14 20.56 0.22
CA ILE A 89 -2.06 19.57 0.23
C ILE A 89 -2.37 18.40 1.18
N ILE A 90 -2.81 18.70 2.41
CA ILE A 90 -3.15 17.69 3.41
C ILE A 90 -4.31 16.81 2.93
N SER A 91 -5.39 17.42 2.40
CA SER A 91 -6.53 16.65 1.89
C SER A 91 -6.15 15.77 0.70
N PHE A 92 -5.28 16.26 -0.20
CA PHE A 92 -4.79 15.50 -1.34
C PHE A 92 -4.02 14.25 -0.89
N TYR A 93 -3.01 14.41 -0.03
CA TYR A 93 -2.20 13.30 0.48
C TYR A 93 -3.02 12.37 1.39
N ALA A 94 -3.95 12.89 2.19
CA ALA A 94 -4.84 12.06 3.00
C ALA A 94 -5.70 11.13 2.13
N GLY A 95 -6.22 11.63 1.00
CA GLY A 95 -6.95 10.79 0.04
C GLY A 95 -6.07 9.73 -0.61
N ILE A 96 -4.82 10.06 -0.96
CA ILE A 96 -3.86 9.07 -1.47
C ILE A 96 -3.60 7.98 -0.42
N ILE A 97 -3.30 8.36 0.83
CA ILE A 97 -3.08 7.41 1.93
C ILE A 97 -4.30 6.51 2.13
N PHE A 98 -5.51 7.10 2.09
CA PHE A 98 -6.75 6.34 2.20
C PHE A 98 -6.91 5.33 1.07
N ILE A 99 -6.65 5.73 -0.18
CA ILE A 99 -6.69 4.84 -1.35
C ILE A 99 -5.67 3.72 -1.23
N PHE A 100 -4.46 4.03 -0.76
CA PHE A 100 -3.44 3.02 -0.52
C PHE A 100 -3.90 2.01 0.54
N ILE A 101 -4.43 2.46 1.68
CA ILE A 101 -4.94 1.56 2.71
C ILE A 101 -6.11 0.73 2.15
N PHE A 102 -7.06 1.36 1.46
CA PHE A 102 -8.21 0.70 0.87
C PHE A 102 -7.82 -0.39 -0.15
N ALA A 103 -7.02 -0.01 -1.15
CA ALA A 103 -6.61 -0.91 -2.21
C ALA A 103 -5.72 -2.05 -1.70
N TRP A 104 -4.71 -1.72 -0.89
CA TRP A 104 -3.73 -2.69 -0.45
C TRP A 104 -4.20 -3.56 0.72
N SER A 105 -5.27 -3.20 1.42
CA SER A 105 -5.87 -4.11 2.43
C SER A 105 -6.33 -5.43 1.83
N PHE A 106 -6.87 -5.39 0.61
CA PHE A 106 -7.28 -6.59 -0.10
C PHE A 106 -6.08 -7.34 -0.72
N PHE A 107 -5.33 -6.67 -1.60
CA PHE A 107 -4.23 -7.32 -2.34
C PHE A 107 -3.05 -7.71 -1.45
N GLY A 108 -2.65 -6.81 -0.54
CA GLY A 108 -1.58 -7.07 0.41
C GLY A 108 -1.92 -8.24 1.33
N GLY A 109 -3.17 -8.30 1.83
CA GLY A 109 -3.64 -9.40 2.68
C GLY A 109 -3.57 -10.76 1.98
N ALA A 110 -4.03 -10.84 0.73
CA ALA A 110 -3.95 -12.05 -0.08
C ALA A 110 -2.50 -12.48 -0.36
N ILE A 111 -1.61 -11.54 -0.71
CA ILE A 111 -0.18 -11.83 -0.95
C ILE A 111 0.48 -12.32 0.35
N THR A 112 0.23 -11.66 1.47
CA THR A 112 0.80 -12.09 2.76
C THR A 112 0.30 -13.45 3.20
N ARG A 113 -0.95 -13.83 2.86
CA ARG A 113 -1.48 -15.16 3.15
C ARG A 113 -0.80 -16.24 2.32
N ILE A 114 -0.61 -16.02 1.02
CA ILE A 114 0.17 -16.94 0.16
C ILE A 114 1.59 -17.10 0.71
N ALA A 115 2.25 -15.99 1.07
CA ALA A 115 3.58 -16.04 1.64
C ALA A 115 3.61 -16.75 3.01
N ALA A 116 2.59 -16.56 3.85
CA ALA A 116 2.56 -17.15 5.19
C ALA A 116 2.51 -18.68 5.16
N VAL A 117 1.63 -19.24 4.34
CA VAL A 117 1.53 -20.71 4.20
C VAL A 117 2.71 -21.29 3.44
N GLU A 118 3.24 -20.59 2.44
CA GLU A 118 4.45 -21.05 1.74
C GLU A 118 5.67 -21.09 2.70
N ILE A 119 5.81 -20.11 3.59
CA ILE A 119 6.90 -20.08 4.58
C ILE A 119 6.71 -21.19 5.61
N ALA A 120 5.50 -21.37 6.13
CA ALA A 120 5.26 -22.28 7.24
C ALA A 120 5.22 -23.76 6.83
N LYS A 121 4.59 -24.07 5.70
CA LYS A 121 4.35 -25.45 5.26
C LYS A 121 5.12 -25.87 4.01
N ASP A 122 5.77 -24.94 3.32
CA ASP A 122 6.34 -25.17 1.98
C ASP A 122 5.27 -25.64 0.97
N GLU A 123 4.00 -25.30 1.24
CA GLU A 123 2.84 -25.61 0.42
C GLU A 123 2.37 -24.39 -0.38
N ARG A 124 1.80 -24.66 -1.55
CA ARG A 124 1.34 -23.64 -2.48
C ARG A 124 -0.18 -23.53 -2.41
N ILE A 125 -0.70 -22.48 -1.77
CA ILE A 125 -2.15 -22.21 -1.77
C ILE A 125 -2.60 -21.79 -3.18
N GLU A 126 -3.81 -22.21 -3.56
CA GLU A 126 -4.49 -21.70 -4.75
C GLU A 126 -4.82 -20.20 -4.67
N LEU A 127 -4.88 -19.55 -5.84
CA LEU A 127 -5.17 -18.11 -5.91
C LEU A 127 -6.58 -17.78 -5.42
N SER A 128 -7.55 -18.68 -5.65
CA SER A 128 -8.93 -18.51 -5.19
C SER A 128 -9.02 -18.43 -3.67
N ASN A 129 -8.40 -19.38 -2.97
CA ASN A 129 -8.43 -19.45 -1.50
C ASN A 129 -7.74 -18.24 -0.88
N ALA A 130 -6.62 -17.78 -1.46
CA ALA A 130 -5.95 -16.55 -1.02
C ALA A 130 -6.82 -15.29 -1.19
N ILE A 131 -7.55 -15.19 -2.30
CA ILE A 131 -8.50 -14.10 -2.55
C ILE A 131 -9.69 -14.18 -1.59
N HIS A 132 -10.24 -15.37 -1.37
CA HIS A 132 -11.33 -15.60 -0.44
C HIS A 132 -10.96 -15.13 0.97
N PHE A 133 -9.79 -15.55 1.48
CA PHE A 133 -9.24 -15.09 2.75
C PHE A 133 -9.11 -13.56 2.80
N GLY A 134 -8.53 -12.95 1.76
CA GLY A 134 -8.39 -11.51 1.64
C GLY A 134 -9.71 -10.74 1.66
N LYS A 135 -10.78 -11.29 1.06
CA LYS A 135 -12.15 -10.72 1.12
C LYS A 135 -12.74 -10.85 2.52
N ARG A 136 -12.69 -12.06 3.09
CA ARG A 136 -13.25 -12.39 4.41
C ARG A 136 -12.66 -11.53 5.52
N ARG A 137 -11.33 -11.35 5.51
CA ARG A 137 -10.59 -10.55 6.51
C ARG A 137 -10.23 -9.14 6.06
N TYR A 138 -10.86 -8.63 5.00
CA TYR A 138 -10.63 -7.26 4.51
C TYR A 138 -10.77 -6.22 5.62
N SER A 139 -11.79 -6.37 6.48
CA SER A 139 -12.03 -5.49 7.62
C SER A 139 -10.84 -5.43 8.57
N SER A 140 -10.25 -6.58 8.92
CA SER A 140 -9.08 -6.63 9.81
C SER A 140 -7.86 -5.92 9.21
N PHE A 141 -7.57 -6.15 7.92
CA PHE A 141 -6.46 -5.47 7.24
C PHE A 141 -6.66 -3.95 7.15
N PHE A 142 -7.87 -3.53 6.80
CA PHE A 142 -8.21 -2.11 6.65
C PHE A 142 -8.17 -1.36 7.98
N TRP A 143 -8.84 -1.91 9.01
CA TRP A 143 -8.92 -1.27 10.32
C TRP A 143 -7.59 -1.30 11.06
N SER A 144 -6.71 -2.30 10.84
CA SER A 144 -5.40 -2.33 11.52
C SER A 144 -4.58 -1.06 11.28
N LYS A 145 -4.50 -0.60 10.02
CA LYS A 145 -3.78 0.63 9.65
C LYS A 145 -4.58 1.89 9.96
N LEU A 146 -5.88 1.88 9.64
CA LEU A 146 -6.73 3.05 9.83
C LEU A 146 -6.88 3.42 11.30
N THR A 147 -7.02 2.43 12.20
CA THR A 147 -7.21 2.66 13.63
C THR A 147 -6.01 3.36 14.25
N CYS A 148 -4.77 3.01 13.89
CA CYS A 148 -3.58 3.71 14.38
C CYS A 148 -3.61 5.20 14.00
N ILE A 149 -3.98 5.53 12.76
CA ILE A 149 -4.07 6.91 12.27
C ILE A 149 -5.20 7.66 13.00
N LEU A 150 -6.38 7.05 13.10
CA LEU A 150 -7.53 7.65 13.77
C LEU A 150 -7.28 7.89 15.26
N LEU A 151 -6.67 6.92 15.95
CA LEU A 151 -6.34 7.02 17.37
C LEU A 151 -5.31 8.13 17.61
N PHE A 152 -4.29 8.21 16.75
CA PHE A 152 -3.30 9.29 16.81
C PHE A 152 -3.96 10.65 16.60
N LEU A 153 -4.77 10.80 15.55
CA LEU A 153 -5.48 12.05 15.25
C LEU A 153 -6.45 12.44 16.36
N PHE A 154 -7.18 11.48 16.92
CA PHE A 154 -8.14 11.73 18.00
C PHE A 154 -7.44 12.33 19.22
N PHE A 155 -6.40 11.67 19.74
CA PHE A 155 -5.68 12.19 20.91
C PHE A 155 -4.93 13.48 20.61
N PHE A 156 -4.35 13.61 19.42
CA PHE A 156 -3.72 14.85 18.98
C PHE A 156 -4.73 16.01 18.98
N LEU A 157 -5.93 15.80 18.42
CA LEU A 157 -7.00 16.80 18.39
C LEU A 157 -7.53 17.13 19.78
N CYS A 158 -7.60 16.17 20.70
CA CYS A 158 -7.97 16.44 22.10
C CYS A 158 -6.96 17.37 22.79
N ILE A 159 -5.65 17.08 22.66
CA ILE A 159 -4.59 17.92 23.24
C ILE A 159 -4.58 19.30 22.57
N PHE A 160 -4.62 19.33 21.24
CA PHE A 160 -4.62 20.56 20.47
C PHE A 160 -5.85 21.42 20.77
N GLY A 161 -7.03 20.80 20.87
CA GLY A 161 -8.29 21.46 21.24
C GLY A 161 -8.25 22.04 22.65
N ALA A 162 -7.71 21.31 23.63
CA ALA A 162 -7.51 21.81 24.98
C ALA A 162 -6.60 23.06 25.01
N CYS A 163 -5.54 23.06 24.21
CA CYS A 163 -4.66 24.22 24.06
C CYS A 163 -5.35 25.40 23.36
N LEU A 164 -6.22 25.16 22.38
CA LEU A 164 -7.00 26.22 21.71
C LEU A 164 -8.01 26.88 22.64
N LEU A 165 -8.65 26.13 23.54
CA LEU A 165 -9.60 26.68 24.53
C LEU A 165 -8.93 27.71 25.45
N ALA A 166 -7.63 27.56 25.74
CA ALA A 166 -6.86 28.53 26.53
C ALA A 166 -6.68 29.90 25.84
N ARG A 167 -7.00 30.02 24.54
CA ARG A 167 -6.93 31.27 23.76
C ARG A 167 -8.18 32.15 23.92
N ILE A 168 -9.27 31.64 24.51
CA ILE A 168 -10.53 32.39 24.63
C ILE A 168 -10.34 33.59 25.59
N PRO A 169 -10.70 34.84 25.22
CA PRO A 169 -10.39 36.03 26.03
C PRO A 169 -11.06 36.06 27.42
N THR A 170 -12.28 35.55 27.54
CA THR A 170 -13.10 35.65 28.76
C THR A 170 -12.83 34.52 29.75
N LEU A 171 -12.77 33.27 29.27
CA LEU A 171 -12.52 32.07 30.09
C LEU A 171 -11.04 31.64 30.11
N GLY A 172 -10.21 32.22 29.23
CA GLY A 172 -8.82 31.83 29.01
C GLY A 172 -7.93 31.89 30.25
N PRO A 173 -8.00 32.93 31.11
CA PRO A 173 -7.18 32.97 32.33
C PRO A 173 -7.44 31.78 33.26
N PHE A 174 -8.69 31.37 33.45
CA PHE A 174 -9.05 30.21 34.28
C PHE A 174 -8.67 28.88 33.60
N LEU A 175 -8.91 28.75 32.29
CA LEU A 175 -8.53 27.57 31.50
C LEU A 175 -7.01 27.37 31.43
N LYS A 176 -6.21 28.45 31.45
CA LYS A 176 -4.75 28.37 31.51
C LYS A 176 -4.26 27.76 32.81
N ILE A 177 -4.83 28.16 33.95
CA ILE A 177 -4.49 27.57 35.25
C ILE A 177 -4.84 26.07 35.25
N LEU A 178 -6.02 25.72 34.74
CA LEU A 178 -6.45 24.34 34.58
C LEU A 178 -5.48 23.53 33.69
N LEU A 179 -5.08 24.07 32.55
CA LEU A 179 -4.12 23.45 31.63
C LEU A 179 -2.76 23.19 32.30
N VAL A 180 -2.26 24.15 33.11
CA VAL A 180 -1.01 24.00 33.85
C VAL A 180 -1.12 22.93 34.93
N ILE A 181 -2.26 22.84 35.62
CA ILE A 181 -2.52 21.78 36.61
C ILE A 181 -2.55 20.40 35.92
N PHE A 182 -3.20 20.27 34.77
CA PHE A 182 -3.25 19.03 33.99
C PHE A 182 -2.02 18.80 33.09
N LEU A 183 -0.99 19.64 33.18
CA LEU A 183 0.23 19.51 32.39
C LEU A 183 0.90 18.13 32.55
N PRO A 184 1.03 17.54 33.75
CA PRO A 184 1.61 16.20 33.87
C PRO A 184 0.81 15.14 33.11
N LEU A 185 -0.52 15.25 33.10
CA LEU A 185 -1.39 14.36 32.32
C LEU A 185 -1.17 14.58 30.82
N ALA A 186 -1.03 15.82 30.38
CA ALA A 186 -0.72 16.16 28.99
C ALA A 186 0.66 15.65 28.54
N MET A 187 1.65 15.64 29.44
CA MET A 187 2.97 15.04 29.16
C MET A 187 2.89 13.53 29.01
N ILE A 188 2.13 12.85 29.88
CA ILE A 188 1.91 11.40 29.79
C ILE A 188 1.17 11.06 28.48
N THR A 189 0.10 11.77 28.14
CA THR A 189 -0.63 11.53 26.89
C THR A 189 0.23 11.82 25.66
N SER A 190 1.07 12.86 25.70
CA SER A 190 2.03 13.16 24.61
C SER A 190 3.11 12.08 24.48
N PHE A 191 3.59 11.53 25.60
CA PHE A 191 4.52 10.41 25.60
C PHE A 191 3.88 9.15 25.00
N LEU A 192 2.65 8.80 25.41
CA LEU A 192 1.90 7.69 24.85
C LEU A 192 1.59 7.89 23.36
N LEU A 193 1.25 9.12 22.95
CA LEU A 193 1.03 9.48 21.56
C LEU A 193 2.31 9.35 20.73
N THR A 194 3.47 9.68 21.31
CA THR A 194 4.78 9.50 20.67
C THR A 194 5.09 8.01 20.51
N MET A 195 4.85 7.19 21.54
CA MET A 195 5.00 5.73 21.45
C MET A 195 4.05 5.11 20.43
N LEU A 196 2.78 5.55 20.38
CA LEU A 196 1.82 5.14 19.35
C LEU A 196 2.30 5.55 17.95
N GLY A 197 2.82 6.77 17.79
CA GLY A 197 3.36 7.25 16.52
C GLY A 197 4.57 6.44 16.06
N LEU A 198 5.52 6.16 16.94
CA LEU A 198 6.68 5.30 16.64
C LEU A 198 6.24 3.86 16.35
N GLY A 199 5.35 3.31 17.17
CA GLY A 199 4.78 1.98 16.99
C GLY A 199 4.07 1.85 15.64
N ALA A 200 3.21 2.80 15.29
CA ALA A 200 2.47 2.79 14.03
C ALA A 200 3.41 2.97 12.84
N THR A 201 4.38 3.90 12.92
CA THR A 201 5.30 4.16 11.79
C THR A 201 6.24 3.01 11.49
N PHE A 202 6.76 2.31 12.50
CA PHE A 202 7.68 1.18 12.26
C PHE A 202 6.97 -0.17 12.28
N GLY A 203 5.95 -0.35 13.11
CA GLY A 203 5.23 -1.60 13.30
C GLY A 203 4.14 -1.88 12.27
N HIS A 204 3.67 -0.89 11.50
CA HIS A 204 2.59 -1.09 10.50
C HIS A 204 2.89 -2.20 9.49
N VAL A 205 4.17 -2.49 9.30
CA VAL A 205 4.65 -3.47 8.34
C VAL A 205 4.33 -4.91 8.80
N LEU A 206 4.24 -5.13 10.11
CA LEU A 206 3.95 -6.43 10.72
C LEU A 206 2.45 -6.72 10.88
N PHE A 207 1.58 -5.73 10.73
CA PHE A 207 0.12 -5.91 10.93
C PHE A 207 -0.47 -6.90 9.93
N PHE A 208 -0.02 -6.87 8.68
CA PHE A 208 -0.52 -7.74 7.63
C PHE A 208 -0.12 -9.20 7.87
N PRO A 209 1.17 -9.50 8.12
CA PRO A 209 1.59 -10.82 8.56
C PRO A 209 0.84 -11.35 9.80
N ALA A 210 0.57 -10.49 10.80
CA ALA A 210 -0.13 -10.90 12.02
C ALA A 210 -1.56 -11.41 11.73
N VAL A 211 -2.32 -10.70 10.89
CA VAL A 211 -3.65 -11.14 10.45
C VAL A 211 -3.55 -12.40 9.58
N ALA A 212 -2.58 -12.46 8.67
CA ALA A 212 -2.47 -13.55 7.70
C ALA A 212 -1.97 -14.87 8.30
N ALA A 213 -1.11 -14.82 9.32
CA ALA A 213 -0.52 -15.99 9.97
C ALA A 213 -1.43 -16.56 11.07
N GLU A 214 -2.16 -15.70 11.80
CA GLU A 214 -2.88 -16.10 13.01
C GLU A 214 -4.39 -15.80 12.96
N ASP A 215 -4.92 -15.28 11.86
CA ASP A 215 -6.36 -14.95 11.65
C ASP A 215 -6.93 -14.02 12.74
N THR A 216 -6.12 -13.02 13.12
CA THR A 216 -6.40 -12.10 14.22
C THR A 216 -7.24 -10.88 13.78
N ASP A 217 -7.97 -10.29 14.74
CA ASP A 217 -8.71 -9.05 14.52
C ASP A 217 -7.75 -7.84 14.47
N ALA A 218 -8.24 -6.71 13.95
CA ALA A 218 -7.41 -5.51 13.74
C ALA A 218 -6.65 -5.03 14.99
N PHE A 219 -7.29 -5.03 16.17
CA PHE A 219 -6.64 -4.62 17.42
C PHE A 219 -5.58 -5.60 17.90
N ASP A 220 -5.81 -6.90 17.71
CA ASP A 220 -4.84 -7.93 18.09
C ASP A 220 -3.63 -7.94 17.13
N ALA A 221 -3.85 -7.68 15.84
CA ALA A 221 -2.76 -7.48 14.90
C ALA A 221 -1.87 -6.26 15.27
N ILE A 222 -2.49 -5.16 15.73
CA ILE A 222 -1.75 -3.97 16.21
C ILE A 222 -0.97 -4.31 17.48
N SER A 223 -1.59 -4.98 18.45
CA SER A 223 -0.96 -5.30 19.74
C SER A 223 0.25 -6.20 19.54
N ARG A 224 0.18 -7.22 18.67
CA ARG A 224 1.29 -8.10 18.30
C ARG A 224 2.39 -7.35 17.55
N GLY A 225 2.02 -6.53 16.57
CA GLY A 225 2.98 -5.71 15.82
C GLY A 225 3.78 -4.77 16.73
N PHE A 226 3.11 -4.14 17.71
CA PHE A 226 3.79 -3.30 18.71
C PHE A 226 4.63 -4.12 19.69
N SER A 227 4.11 -5.25 20.16
CA SER A 227 4.83 -6.12 21.09
C SER A 227 6.14 -6.61 20.48
N TYR A 228 6.12 -7.07 19.22
CA TYR A 228 7.33 -7.55 18.55
C TYR A 228 8.32 -6.43 18.23
N LEU A 229 7.83 -5.25 17.83
CA LEU A 229 8.68 -4.09 17.59
C LEU A 229 9.40 -3.63 18.86
N PHE A 230 8.68 -3.51 19.98
CA PHE A 230 9.24 -2.97 21.22
C PHE A 230 9.98 -4.01 22.07
N ALA A 231 9.69 -5.30 21.92
CA ALA A 231 10.42 -6.36 22.63
C ALA A 231 11.86 -6.49 22.11
N GLU A 232 12.07 -6.44 20.78
CA GLU A 232 13.36 -6.69 20.14
C GLU A 232 13.68 -5.66 19.03
N PRO A 233 13.71 -4.35 19.34
CA PRO A 233 13.79 -3.28 18.33
C PRO A 233 15.06 -3.34 17.48
N TRP A 234 16.20 -3.71 18.09
CA TRP A 234 17.47 -3.82 17.37
C TRP A 234 17.49 -4.97 16.37
N LYS A 235 16.86 -6.10 16.70
CA LYS A 235 16.74 -7.22 15.76
C LYS A 235 15.75 -6.90 14.66
N PHE A 236 14.63 -6.25 14.98
CA PHE A 236 13.69 -5.78 13.96
C PHE A 236 14.39 -4.86 12.94
N ILE A 237 15.15 -3.86 13.42
CA ILE A 237 15.92 -2.96 12.55
C ILE A 237 16.95 -3.75 11.72
N TRP A 238 17.69 -4.66 12.34
CA TRP A 238 18.67 -5.50 11.64
C TRP A 238 18.02 -6.34 10.53
N TYR A 239 16.91 -7.03 10.83
CA TYR A 239 16.18 -7.83 9.85
C TYR A 239 15.62 -6.97 8.73
N GLN A 240 15.14 -5.76 9.04
CA GLN A 240 14.66 -4.83 8.03
C GLN A 240 15.78 -4.33 7.11
N ILE A 241 16.97 -4.06 7.64
CA ILE A 241 18.16 -3.68 6.86
C ILE A 241 18.60 -4.84 5.97
N VAL A 242 18.76 -6.04 6.53
CA VAL A 242 19.20 -7.23 5.77
C VAL A 242 18.21 -7.54 4.64
N SER A 243 16.90 -7.56 4.96
CA SER A 243 15.84 -7.77 3.96
C SER A 243 15.82 -6.67 2.90
N GLY A 244 16.06 -5.41 3.30
CA GLY A 244 16.13 -4.26 2.39
C GLY A 244 17.31 -4.31 1.43
N VAL A 245 18.53 -4.60 1.94
CA VAL A 245 19.75 -4.72 1.12
C VAL A 245 19.62 -5.90 0.15
N TYR A 246 19.16 -7.05 0.63
CA TYR A 246 18.96 -8.22 -0.23
C TYR A 246 17.84 -7.97 -1.26
N GLY A 247 16.77 -7.29 -0.86
CA GLY A 247 15.69 -6.87 -1.75
C GLY A 247 16.16 -5.94 -2.84
N PHE A 248 17.03 -4.98 -2.51
CA PHE A 248 17.64 -4.09 -3.48
C PHE A 248 18.50 -4.85 -4.49
N ILE A 249 19.38 -5.76 -4.03
CA ILE A 249 20.24 -6.55 -4.91
C ILE A 249 19.41 -7.42 -5.85
N THR A 250 18.41 -8.12 -5.31
CA THR A 250 17.54 -9.01 -6.11
C THR A 250 16.65 -8.23 -7.07
N PHE A 251 16.13 -7.07 -6.67
CA PHE A 251 15.39 -6.18 -7.55
C PHE A 251 16.27 -5.63 -8.69
N MET A 252 17.51 -5.23 -8.40
CA MET A 252 18.48 -4.83 -9.44
C MET A 252 18.76 -5.98 -10.41
N PHE A 253 18.91 -7.20 -9.92
CA PHE A 253 19.06 -8.38 -10.77
C PHE A 253 17.85 -8.58 -11.69
N VAL A 254 16.63 -8.54 -11.16
CA VAL A 254 15.39 -8.66 -11.94
C VAL A 254 15.26 -7.51 -12.96
N LEU A 255 15.64 -6.29 -12.59
CA LEU A 255 15.65 -5.14 -13.51
C LEU A 255 16.62 -5.33 -14.66
N VAL A 256 17.87 -5.73 -14.39
CA VAL A 256 18.88 -5.98 -15.43
C VAL A 256 18.44 -7.13 -16.34
N PHE A 257 17.93 -8.23 -15.76
CA PHE A 257 17.41 -9.36 -16.53
C PHE A 257 16.24 -8.94 -17.43
N SER A 258 15.30 -8.17 -16.89
CA SER A 258 14.13 -7.67 -17.64
C SER A 258 14.52 -6.67 -18.72
N TRP A 259 15.52 -5.82 -18.44
CA TRP A 259 16.11 -4.92 -19.42
C TRP A 259 16.74 -5.70 -20.57
N MET A 260 17.48 -6.78 -20.29
CA MET A 260 18.06 -7.64 -21.32
C MET A 260 16.98 -8.33 -22.18
N LEU A 261 15.92 -8.85 -21.56
CA LEU A 261 14.78 -9.42 -22.28
C LEU A 261 14.14 -8.40 -23.23
N MET A 262 13.89 -7.19 -22.73
CA MET A 262 13.32 -6.10 -23.52
C MET A 262 14.25 -5.65 -24.64
N LEU A 263 15.57 -5.60 -24.41
CA LEU A 263 16.55 -5.28 -25.45
C LEU A 263 16.55 -6.32 -26.57
N ILE A 264 16.52 -7.62 -26.25
CA ILE A 264 16.48 -8.69 -27.26
C ILE A 264 15.19 -8.60 -28.07
N MET A 265 14.05 -8.37 -27.40
CA MET A 265 12.76 -8.17 -28.06
C MET A 265 12.76 -6.96 -29.00
N LEU A 266 13.24 -5.79 -28.53
CA LEU A 266 13.31 -4.57 -29.34
C LEU A 266 14.30 -4.70 -30.50
N PHE A 267 15.41 -5.42 -30.30
CA PHE A 267 16.35 -5.73 -31.35
C PHE A 267 15.68 -6.61 -32.42
N ALA A 268 15.07 -7.73 -32.04
CA ALA A 268 14.34 -8.59 -32.96
C ALA A 268 13.23 -7.84 -33.71
N ALA A 269 12.45 -7.00 -33.01
CA ALA A 269 11.42 -6.17 -33.61
C ALA A 269 12.00 -5.17 -34.63
N ARG A 270 13.13 -4.52 -34.31
CA ARG A 270 13.82 -3.59 -35.22
C ARG A 270 14.31 -4.29 -36.50
N PHE A 271 14.86 -5.49 -36.38
CA PHE A 271 15.32 -6.27 -37.53
C PHE A 271 14.15 -6.78 -38.37
N GLY A 272 13.06 -7.25 -37.74
CA GLY A 272 11.89 -7.78 -38.45
C GLY A 272 11.03 -6.72 -39.13
N MET A 273 10.77 -5.59 -38.48
CA MET A 273 9.89 -4.52 -39.02
C MET A 273 10.63 -3.56 -39.96
N GLY A 274 11.96 -3.56 -39.96
CA GLY A 274 12.77 -2.58 -40.66
C GLY A 274 12.78 -1.20 -40.00
N SER A 275 13.83 -0.42 -40.26
CA SER A 275 14.07 0.85 -39.57
C SER A 275 13.04 1.94 -39.87
N ARG A 276 12.37 1.89 -41.03
CA ARG A 276 11.40 2.89 -41.49
C ARG A 276 10.14 2.92 -40.64
N SER A 277 9.60 1.76 -40.26
CA SER A 277 8.38 1.66 -39.43
C SER A 277 8.69 1.60 -37.94
N PHE A 278 9.80 0.98 -37.53
CA PHE A 278 10.16 0.85 -36.12
C PHE A 278 10.61 2.17 -35.47
N SER A 279 11.38 3.00 -36.17
CA SER A 279 11.87 4.27 -35.62
C SER A 279 10.77 5.26 -35.20
N PRO A 280 9.72 5.54 -36.01
CA PRO A 280 8.64 6.44 -35.61
C PRO A 280 7.78 5.83 -34.49
N MET A 281 7.54 4.53 -34.49
CA MET A 281 6.81 3.82 -33.44
C MET A 281 7.48 4.04 -32.06
N ILE A 282 8.77 3.72 -31.93
CA ILE A 282 9.50 3.89 -30.65
C ILE A 282 9.55 5.34 -30.20
N LYS A 283 9.70 6.30 -31.13
CA LYS A 283 9.68 7.73 -30.79
C LYS A 283 8.34 8.16 -30.18
N ASN A 284 7.22 7.71 -30.75
CA ASN A 284 5.89 8.03 -30.22
C ASN A 284 5.61 7.32 -28.89
N ILE A 285 6.14 6.12 -28.68
CA ILE A 285 6.07 5.44 -27.38
C ILE A 285 6.87 6.20 -26.32
N TYR A 286 8.09 6.63 -26.66
CA TYR A 286 8.89 7.47 -25.79
C TYR A 286 8.20 8.80 -25.48
N ALA A 287 7.60 9.45 -26.49
CA ALA A 287 6.83 10.67 -26.33
C ALA A 287 5.67 10.47 -25.34
N PHE A 288 4.87 9.42 -25.53
CA PHE A 288 3.78 9.04 -24.62
C PHE A 288 4.26 8.85 -23.18
N PHE A 289 5.33 8.07 -22.96
CA PHE A 289 5.86 7.87 -21.62
C PHE A 289 6.47 9.14 -21.03
N SER A 290 7.11 9.99 -21.83
CA SER A 290 7.68 11.25 -21.36
C SER A 290 6.61 12.26 -20.95
N GLU A 291 5.47 12.28 -21.63
CA GLU A 291 4.32 13.09 -21.25
C GLU A 291 3.66 12.55 -19.98
N PHE A 292 3.51 11.22 -19.90
CA PHE A 292 2.94 10.54 -18.73
C PHE A 292 3.78 10.72 -17.46
N PHE A 293 5.11 10.54 -17.54
CA PHE A 293 5.99 10.61 -16.36
C PHE A 293 6.51 12.00 -16.04
N ASN A 294 6.84 12.80 -17.07
CA ASN A 294 7.49 14.09 -16.88
C ASN A 294 6.57 15.28 -17.14
N GLY A 295 5.30 15.06 -17.54
CA GLY A 295 4.35 16.13 -17.87
C GLY A 295 4.80 17.01 -19.03
N MET A 296 5.83 16.60 -19.78
CA MET A 296 6.33 17.34 -20.93
C MET A 296 5.48 17.00 -22.14
N GLN A 297 4.89 18.01 -22.79
CA GLN A 297 4.23 17.82 -24.07
C GLN A 297 5.28 17.44 -25.11
N ALA A 298 5.46 16.15 -25.32
CA ALA A 298 6.30 15.63 -26.38
C ALA A 298 5.53 15.76 -27.69
N ASN A 299 6.08 16.47 -28.67
CA ASN A 299 5.45 16.66 -29.96
C ASN A 299 5.39 15.30 -30.70
N PRO A 300 4.21 14.63 -30.77
CA PRO A 300 4.10 13.34 -31.43
C PRO A 300 4.21 13.54 -32.94
N ASN A 301 4.82 12.61 -33.66
CA ASN A 301 4.98 12.78 -35.10
C ASN A 301 3.60 12.73 -35.79
N PRO A 302 3.15 13.80 -36.49
CA PRO A 302 1.74 13.97 -36.88
C PRO A 302 1.30 13.15 -38.11
N GLN A 303 2.13 12.24 -38.63
CA GLN A 303 1.82 11.45 -39.83
C GLN A 303 1.99 9.95 -39.59
N MET A 304 1.18 9.38 -38.70
CA MET A 304 1.05 7.93 -38.60
C MET A 304 -0.22 7.45 -39.30
N ASN A 305 -0.09 6.37 -40.07
CA ASN A 305 -1.26 5.69 -40.62
C ASN A 305 -2.09 5.05 -39.47
N THR A 306 -3.40 4.84 -39.65
CA THR A 306 -4.28 4.26 -38.61
C THR A 306 -3.78 2.91 -38.12
N VAL A 307 -3.23 2.08 -39.02
CA VAL A 307 -2.63 0.78 -38.66
C VAL A 307 -1.37 0.96 -37.80
N GLU A 308 -0.53 1.94 -38.11
CA GLU A 308 0.68 2.25 -37.34
C GLU A 308 0.32 2.77 -35.94
N MET A 309 -0.72 3.60 -35.83
CA MET A 309 -1.25 4.06 -34.55
C MET A 309 -1.73 2.89 -33.69
N ILE A 310 -2.58 2.00 -34.23
CA ILE A 310 -3.08 0.82 -33.50
C ILE A 310 -1.91 -0.07 -33.04
N SER A 311 -0.96 -0.35 -33.93
CA SER A 311 0.22 -1.15 -33.59
C SER A 311 1.06 -0.51 -32.48
N THR A 312 1.22 0.81 -32.50
CA THR A 312 1.98 1.58 -31.50
C THR A 312 1.30 1.50 -30.13
N VAL A 313 -0.01 1.65 -30.07
CA VAL A 313 -0.78 1.55 -28.81
C VAL A 313 -0.70 0.15 -28.22
N ILE A 314 -0.90 -0.89 -29.03
CA ILE A 314 -0.81 -2.28 -28.56
C ILE A 314 0.60 -2.59 -28.06
N PHE A 315 1.63 -2.18 -28.80
CA PHE A 315 3.02 -2.40 -28.39
C PHE A 315 3.37 -1.65 -27.11
N ALA A 316 2.92 -0.39 -26.96
CA ALA A 316 3.08 0.38 -25.73
C ALA A 316 2.39 -0.28 -24.53
N ALA A 317 1.17 -0.81 -24.73
CA ALA A 317 0.44 -1.51 -23.68
C ALA A 317 1.19 -2.75 -23.19
N TRP A 318 1.79 -3.54 -24.09
CA TRP A 318 2.62 -4.69 -23.71
C TRP A 318 3.89 -4.28 -22.95
N ILE A 319 4.57 -3.22 -23.38
CA ILE A 319 5.73 -2.68 -22.66
C ILE A 319 5.32 -2.22 -21.25
N LEU A 320 4.20 -1.52 -21.13
CA LEU A 320 3.70 -1.05 -19.84
C LEU A 320 3.33 -2.23 -18.92
N LEU A 321 2.67 -3.27 -19.44
CA LEU A 321 2.34 -4.47 -18.68
C LEU A 321 3.62 -5.20 -18.21
N PHE A 322 4.61 -5.35 -19.08
CA PHE A 322 5.88 -5.96 -18.73
C PHE A 322 6.63 -5.15 -17.67
N ALA A 323 6.75 -3.82 -17.86
CA ALA A 323 7.36 -2.93 -16.88
C ALA A 323 6.63 -2.98 -15.53
N GLY A 324 5.29 -2.95 -15.55
CA GLY A 324 4.46 -3.13 -14.36
C GLY A 324 4.71 -4.46 -13.66
N PHE A 325 4.88 -5.56 -14.41
CA PHE A 325 5.20 -6.87 -13.83
C PHE A 325 6.57 -6.89 -13.14
N VAL A 326 7.55 -6.13 -13.62
CA VAL A 326 8.85 -5.96 -12.94
C VAL A 326 8.68 -5.23 -11.61
N PHE A 327 7.88 -4.16 -11.56
CA PHE A 327 7.57 -3.48 -10.30
C PHE A 327 6.71 -4.32 -9.35
N SER A 328 5.89 -5.23 -9.88
CA SER A 328 5.04 -6.10 -9.05
C SER A 328 5.87 -7.11 -8.25
N PHE A 329 7.05 -7.49 -8.76
CA PHE A 329 8.04 -8.26 -8.00
C PHE A 329 8.47 -7.54 -6.72
N ALA A 330 8.76 -6.24 -6.77
CA ALA A 330 9.20 -5.48 -5.61
C ALA A 330 8.14 -5.48 -4.49
N LEU A 331 6.87 -5.39 -4.86
CA LEU A 331 5.74 -5.43 -3.92
C LEU A 331 5.54 -6.85 -3.37
N SER A 332 5.63 -7.88 -4.21
CA SER A 332 5.61 -9.29 -3.77
C SER A 332 6.74 -9.59 -2.78
N TYR A 333 7.96 -9.09 -3.07
CA TYR A 333 9.12 -9.22 -2.20
C TYR A 333 8.93 -8.50 -0.87
N PHE A 334 8.37 -7.29 -0.89
CA PHE A 334 8.06 -6.54 0.32
C PHE A 334 7.12 -7.35 1.21
N PHE A 335 5.93 -7.74 0.73
CA PHE A 335 4.98 -8.48 1.56
C PHE A 335 5.52 -9.82 2.05
N SER A 336 6.21 -10.59 1.19
CA SER A 336 6.81 -11.87 1.57
C SER A 336 7.90 -11.71 2.62
N GLY A 337 8.74 -10.68 2.48
CA GLY A 337 9.82 -10.40 3.41
C GLY A 337 9.32 -10.00 4.78
N GLN A 338 8.23 -9.24 4.84
CA GLN A 338 7.62 -8.82 6.09
C GLN A 338 6.95 -9.98 6.81
N THR A 339 6.36 -10.91 6.06
CA THR A 339 5.87 -12.17 6.61
C THR A 339 7.01 -13.02 7.20
N MET A 340 8.15 -13.12 6.52
CA MET A 340 9.33 -13.83 7.05
C MET A 340 9.85 -13.18 8.34
N ILE A 341 9.98 -11.85 8.36
CA ILE A 341 10.42 -11.09 9.55
C ILE A 341 9.45 -11.30 10.71
N TYR A 342 8.14 -11.28 10.45
CA TYR A 342 7.13 -11.55 11.47
C TYR A 342 7.30 -12.93 12.11
N PHE A 343 7.47 -14.00 11.31
CA PHE A 343 7.69 -15.33 11.88
C PHE A 343 9.00 -15.42 12.67
N LEU A 344 10.09 -14.81 12.19
CA LEU A 344 11.37 -14.80 12.92
C LEU A 344 11.26 -14.10 14.28
N LEU A 345 10.49 -13.01 14.36
CA LEU A 345 10.24 -12.29 15.61
C LEU A 345 9.30 -13.07 16.53
N ARG A 346 8.22 -13.64 15.99
CA ARG A 346 7.27 -14.49 16.69
C ARG A 346 7.96 -15.69 17.34
N LYS A 347 8.86 -16.36 16.61
CA LYS A 347 9.68 -17.46 17.16
C LYS A 347 10.58 -17.00 18.30
N LYS A 348 11.09 -15.78 18.25
CA LYS A 348 12.01 -15.29 19.27
C LYS A 348 11.31 -14.78 20.53
N VAL A 349 10.21 -14.05 20.36
CA VAL A 349 9.47 -13.42 21.47
C VAL A 349 8.51 -14.43 22.12
N ASP A 350 7.76 -15.18 21.31
CA ASP A 350 6.70 -16.08 21.81
C ASP A 350 7.12 -17.56 21.82
N SER A 351 8.31 -17.90 21.28
CA SER A 351 8.78 -19.29 21.14
C SER A 351 7.85 -20.19 20.29
N ILE A 352 6.99 -19.60 19.47
CA ILE A 352 6.12 -20.32 18.54
C ILE A 352 6.90 -20.68 17.28
N ASP A 353 6.78 -21.92 16.79
CA ASP A 353 7.55 -22.34 15.63
C ASP A 353 7.05 -21.70 14.32
N MET A 354 7.94 -21.61 13.35
CA MET A 354 7.68 -20.99 12.04
C MET A 354 6.62 -21.77 11.23
N THR A 355 6.42 -23.05 11.55
CA THR A 355 5.53 -23.96 10.82
C THR A 355 4.07 -23.81 11.22
N GLU A 356 3.78 -23.13 12.34
CA GLU A 356 2.41 -22.94 12.82
C GLU A 356 1.75 -21.76 12.13
N VAL A 357 0.76 -22.05 11.28
CA VAL A 357 -0.10 -21.04 10.65
C VAL A 357 -1.54 -21.45 10.81
N TYR A 358 -2.41 -20.47 11.07
CA TYR A 358 -3.84 -20.70 11.15
C TYR A 358 -4.35 -21.33 9.86
N GLU A 359 -5.04 -22.45 9.98
CA GLU A 359 -5.74 -23.12 8.89
C GLU A 359 -7.22 -22.79 8.99
N GLU A 360 -7.80 -22.33 7.88
CA GLU A 360 -9.25 -22.43 7.72
C GLU A 360 -9.55 -23.93 7.64
N LYS A 361 -10.14 -24.48 8.71
CA LYS A 361 -10.85 -25.75 8.56
C LYS A 361 -11.90 -25.49 7.47
N GLU A 362 -11.81 -26.21 6.35
CA GLU A 362 -12.85 -26.19 5.32
C GLU A 362 -14.20 -26.20 6.02
N SER A 363 -14.96 -25.12 5.83
CA SER A 363 -16.25 -24.97 6.46
C SER A 363 -17.08 -26.20 6.14
N GLU A 364 -17.58 -26.87 7.17
CA GLU A 364 -18.52 -28.01 7.12
C GLU A 364 -19.83 -27.72 6.33
N GLU A 365 -19.92 -26.58 5.65
CA GLU A 365 -20.98 -26.17 4.75
C GLU A 365 -20.77 -26.72 3.32
N GLU A 366 -19.52 -26.84 2.82
CA GLU A 366 -19.28 -27.46 1.50
C GLU A 366 -19.42 -29.00 1.56
N LEU A 367 -19.07 -29.63 2.68
CA LEU A 367 -19.25 -31.07 2.88
C LEU A 367 -20.72 -31.49 2.99
N LYS A 368 -21.63 -30.56 3.31
CA LYS A 368 -23.08 -30.81 3.36
C LYS A 368 -23.74 -30.67 1.98
N GLU A 369 -23.17 -29.86 1.08
CA GLU A 369 -23.67 -29.76 -0.30
C GLU A 369 -23.26 -30.96 -1.16
N GLU A 370 -22.16 -31.65 -0.84
CA GLU A 370 -21.73 -32.84 -1.59
C GLU A 370 -22.43 -34.15 -1.19
N THR A 371 -23.18 -34.19 -0.08
CA THR A 371 -24.04 -35.35 0.20
C THR A 371 -25.28 -35.32 -0.70
N PRO A 372 -25.45 -36.26 -1.66
CA PRO A 372 -26.68 -36.34 -2.43
C PRO A 372 -27.84 -36.62 -1.47
N PRO A 373 -29.03 -36.00 -1.66
CA PRO A 373 -30.19 -36.29 -0.82
C PRO A 373 -30.50 -37.78 -0.88
N ALA A 374 -30.50 -38.43 0.29
CA ALA A 374 -30.84 -39.83 0.45
C ALA A 374 -32.15 -40.14 -0.26
N VAL A 375 -32.10 -41.06 -1.23
CA VAL A 375 -33.28 -41.61 -1.92
C VAL A 375 -34.25 -42.14 -0.85
N PRO A 376 -35.50 -41.68 -0.79
CA PRO A 376 -36.49 -42.24 0.13
C PRO A 376 -36.71 -43.71 -0.22
N ALA A 377 -36.45 -44.59 0.74
CA ALA A 377 -36.73 -46.01 0.62
C ALA A 377 -38.23 -46.22 0.30
N GLU A 378 -38.53 -46.87 -0.83
CA GLU A 378 -39.86 -47.37 -1.13
C GLU A 378 -40.33 -48.30 0.00
N GLN A 379 -41.45 -47.94 0.62
CA GLN A 379 -42.16 -48.82 1.55
C GLN A 379 -42.75 -50.01 0.75
N PRO A 380 -42.66 -51.26 1.24
CA PRO A 380 -43.28 -52.38 0.56
C PRO A 380 -44.81 -52.28 0.70
N LYS A 381 -45.52 -52.32 -0.42
CA LYS A 381 -46.98 -52.49 -0.44
C LYS A 381 -47.31 -53.89 0.07
N ALA A 382 -48.16 -53.96 1.10
CA ALA A 382 -48.91 -55.14 1.50
C ALA A 382 -50.19 -55.26 0.67
#